data_AF-A0A2G9S5G0-F1
#
_entry.id   AF-A0A2G9S5G0-F1
#
_cell.length_a   1.000
_cell.length_b   1.000
_cell.length_c   1.000
_cell.angle_alpha   90.00
_cell.angle_beta   90.00
_cell.angle_gamma   90.00
#
_symmetry.space_group_name_H-M   'P 1'
#
loop_
_entity.id
_entity.type
_entity.pdbx_description
1 polymer ?
#
loop_
_entity_poly.entity_id
_entity_poly.type
_entity_poly.pdbx_seq_one_letter_code
_entity_poly.pdbx_strand_id
1 'polypeptide(L)'
;MATIVPPSDKPKLSMDIVSAYIDGTSNKVPALPEGADDSPEVLNEIYYLLADYHFKNKEQSKAIKFYMHDICICPNRFDSWAGMALARASRIQDKLNSNDMKSGFIWKHATAVLNCFKRALEIDKSNLSLWIEYGTMSYTLHSFASRQLKQLIKEFPPEVVAQGHSQRTTEKTGLT
;
A
#
# COMPACT_ATOMS: atom_id res chain seq x y z
N MET A 1 21.48 0.04 -20.97
CA MET A 1 21.38 0.70 -19.64
C MET A 1 22.40 0.03 -18.74
N ALA A 2 23.33 0.79 -18.14
CA ALA A 2 24.33 0.24 -17.24
C ALA A 2 23.66 -0.08 -15.89
N THR A 3 23.65 -1.36 -15.51
CA THR A 3 23.16 -1.82 -14.21
C THR A 3 24.25 -1.56 -13.19
N ILE A 4 23.94 -0.80 -12.13
CA ILE A 4 24.88 -0.39 -11.07
C ILE A 4 25.40 -1.59 -10.25
N VAL A 5 24.70 -2.71 -10.32
CA VAL A 5 24.99 -3.93 -9.56
C VAL A 5 25.45 -5.01 -10.54
N PRO A 6 26.57 -5.72 -10.27
CA PRO A 6 26.93 -6.91 -11.02
C PRO A 6 25.74 -7.88 -11.02
N PRO A 7 25.46 -8.61 -12.12
CA PRO A 7 24.47 -9.67 -12.09
C PRO A 7 24.95 -10.75 -11.11
N SER A 8 24.64 -10.58 -9.83
CA SER A 8 24.61 -11.67 -8.85
C SER A 8 23.38 -12.47 -9.21
N ASP A 9 23.57 -13.77 -9.48
CA ASP A 9 22.66 -14.59 -10.28
C ASP A 9 21.21 -14.69 -9.77
N LYS A 10 20.87 -14.21 -8.57
CA LYS A 10 19.49 -14.24 -8.06
C LYS A 10 19.21 -13.07 -7.10
N PRO A 11 18.23 -12.18 -7.37
CA PRO A 11 17.59 -11.49 -6.26
C PRO A 11 16.95 -12.56 -5.36
N LYS A 12 17.28 -12.58 -4.07
CA LYS A 12 16.84 -13.61 -3.13
C LYS A 12 15.31 -13.75 -3.09
N LEU A 13 14.59 -12.66 -3.37
CA LEU A 13 13.14 -12.59 -3.44
C LEU A 13 12.72 -11.94 -4.77
N SER A 14 11.78 -12.58 -5.48
CA SER A 14 11.26 -12.04 -6.75
C SER A 14 10.42 -10.78 -6.52
N MET A 15 10.59 -9.80 -7.40
CA MET A 15 9.78 -8.57 -7.49
C MET A 15 8.28 -8.88 -7.58
N ASP A 16 7.92 -9.99 -8.23
CA ASP A 16 6.52 -10.41 -8.41
C ASP A 16 5.89 -10.83 -7.09
N ILE A 17 6.65 -11.46 -6.20
CA ILE A 17 6.17 -11.89 -4.87
C ILE A 17 5.87 -10.65 -4.01
N VAL A 18 6.78 -9.67 -4.02
CA VAL A 18 6.61 -8.40 -3.31
C VAL A 18 5.41 -7.64 -3.86
N SER A 19 5.29 -7.56 -5.19
CA SER A 19 4.18 -6.87 -5.85
C SER A 19 2.84 -7.54 -5.55
N ALA A 20 2.77 -8.88 -5.59
CA ALA A 20 1.55 -9.61 -5.28
C ALA A 20 1.08 -9.40 -3.83
N TYR A 21 2.02 -9.34 -2.88
CA TYR A 21 1.69 -9.00 -1.49
C TYR A 21 1.18 -7.57 -1.36
N ILE A 22 1.87 -6.60 -1.96
CA ILE A 22 1.48 -5.18 -1.90
C ILE A 22 0.10 -4.97 -2.53
N ASP A 23 -0.13 -5.53 -3.72
CA ASP A 23 -1.40 -5.37 -4.43
C ASP A 23 -2.55 -6.18 -3.80
N GLY A 24 -2.26 -7.01 -2.78
CA GLY A 24 -3.23 -7.81 -2.04
C GLY A 24 -3.73 -9.03 -2.82
N THR A 25 -3.03 -9.44 -3.89
CA THR A 25 -3.34 -10.67 -4.63
C THR A 25 -2.73 -11.90 -3.97
N SER A 26 -1.80 -11.70 -3.03
CA SER A 26 -1.24 -12.74 -2.16
C SER A 26 -1.21 -12.27 -0.70
N ASN A 27 -1.56 -13.15 0.22
CA ASN A 27 -1.43 -12.91 1.67
C ASN A 27 -0.08 -13.39 2.22
N LYS A 28 0.77 -14.01 1.39
CA LYS A 28 2.08 -14.52 1.83
C LYS A 28 3.03 -13.34 2.05
N VAL A 29 3.43 -13.15 3.31
CA VAL A 29 4.43 -12.14 3.67
C VAL A 29 5.73 -12.42 2.92
N PRO A 30 6.32 -11.43 2.23
CA PRO A 30 7.57 -11.64 1.52
C PRO A 30 8.69 -11.91 2.52
N ALA A 31 9.42 -13.01 2.30
CA ALA A 31 10.51 -13.47 3.15
C ALA A 31 11.58 -14.15 2.29
N LEU A 32 12.83 -14.08 2.73
CA LEU A 32 13.93 -14.76 2.07
C LEU A 32 13.78 -16.28 2.22
N PRO A 33 14.21 -17.08 1.22
CA PRO A 33 14.32 -18.53 1.37
C PRO A 33 15.26 -18.90 2.51
N GLU A 34 14.97 -20.00 3.21
CA GLU A 34 15.91 -20.57 4.18
C GLU A 34 17.23 -20.91 3.47
N GLY A 35 18.35 -20.45 4.04
CA GLY A 35 19.70 -20.66 3.48
C GLY A 35 20.07 -19.72 2.33
N ALA A 36 19.35 -18.62 2.10
CA ALA A 36 19.72 -17.65 1.07
C ALA A 36 21.02 -16.89 1.42
N ASP A 37 22.06 -17.08 0.60
CA ASP A 37 23.42 -16.53 0.75
C ASP A 37 23.47 -15.03 1.02
N ASP A 38 24.12 -14.55 2.09
CA ASP A 38 24.06 -13.14 2.51
C ASP A 38 24.42 -12.17 1.38
N SER A 39 23.51 -11.23 1.13
CA SER A 39 23.79 -10.19 0.15
C SER A 39 24.95 -9.33 0.66
N PRO A 40 25.88 -8.92 -0.21
CA PRO A 40 26.97 -8.02 0.16
C PRO A 40 26.44 -6.83 0.97
N GLU A 41 27.06 -6.50 2.10
CA GLU A 41 26.58 -5.45 3.01
C GLU A 41 26.29 -4.12 2.31
N VAL A 42 27.08 -3.77 1.29
CA VAL A 42 26.88 -2.58 0.47
C VAL A 42 25.56 -2.62 -0.32
N LEU A 43 25.17 -3.80 -0.82
CA LEU A 43 23.89 -3.98 -1.52
C LEU A 43 22.69 -3.90 -0.56
N ASN A 44 22.89 -4.23 0.73
CA ASN A 44 21.85 -4.10 1.74
C ASN A 44 21.46 -2.63 1.97
N GLU A 45 22.37 -1.67 1.74
CA GLU A 45 22.11 -0.26 2.01
C GLU A 45 21.85 0.56 0.74
N ILE A 46 22.44 0.23 -0.40
CA ILE A 46 22.44 1.11 -1.58
C ILE A 46 21.03 1.40 -2.10
N TYR A 47 20.14 0.40 -2.11
CA TYR A 47 18.78 0.57 -2.61
C TYR A 47 17.93 1.41 -1.67
N TYR A 48 18.05 1.18 -0.36
CA TYR A 48 17.44 2.04 0.66
C TYR A 48 17.92 3.49 0.53
N LEU A 49 19.23 3.73 0.44
CA LEU A 49 19.79 5.09 0.34
C LEU A 49 19.33 5.82 -0.92
N LEU A 50 19.29 5.13 -2.06
CA LEU A 50 18.74 5.70 -3.30
C LEU A 50 17.24 6.00 -3.14
N ALA A 51 16.49 5.11 -2.50
CA ALA A 51 15.07 5.31 -2.27
C ALA A 51 14.80 6.53 -1.37
N ASP A 52 15.52 6.64 -0.25
CA ASP A 52 15.42 7.75 0.69
C ASP A 52 15.85 9.08 0.05
N TYR A 53 16.93 9.08 -0.74
CA TYR A 53 17.32 10.24 -1.55
C TYR A 53 16.19 10.70 -2.47
N HIS A 54 15.60 9.78 -3.25
CA HIS A 54 14.51 10.13 -4.15
C HIS A 54 13.24 10.56 -3.40
N PHE A 55 12.97 9.96 -2.24
CA PHE A 55 11.83 10.31 -1.40
C PHE A 55 11.96 11.75 -0.88
N LYS A 56 13.13 12.12 -0.35
CA LYS A 56 13.45 13.48 0.11
C LYS A 56 13.36 14.53 -1.01
N ASN A 57 13.67 14.14 -2.25
CA ASN A 57 13.54 15.00 -3.43
C ASN A 57 12.14 15.01 -4.05
N LYS A 58 11.13 14.44 -3.38
CA LYS A 58 9.74 14.35 -3.86
C LYS A 58 9.60 13.61 -5.19
N GLU A 59 10.51 12.70 -5.49
CA GLU A 59 10.45 11.84 -6.69
C GLU A 59 9.80 10.49 -6.32
N GLN A 60 8.53 10.50 -5.89
CA GLN A 60 7.89 9.33 -5.25
C GLN A 60 7.94 8.08 -6.14
N SER A 61 7.76 8.22 -7.46
CA SER A 61 7.81 7.10 -8.39
C SER A 61 9.18 6.39 -8.40
N LYS A 62 10.28 7.15 -8.31
CA LYS A 62 11.64 6.59 -8.23
C LYS A 62 11.88 5.98 -6.85
N ALA A 63 11.48 6.68 -5.80
CA ALA A 63 11.58 6.19 -4.42
C ALA A 63 10.89 4.83 -4.26
N ILE A 64 9.64 4.69 -4.72
CA ILE A 64 8.88 3.43 -4.67
C ILE A 64 9.65 2.31 -5.38
N LYS A 65 10.22 2.58 -6.56
CA LYS A 65 10.98 1.56 -7.31
C LYS A 65 12.19 1.09 -6.53
N PHE A 66 12.96 2.00 -5.92
CA PHE A 66 14.14 1.62 -5.17
C PHE A 66 13.81 0.94 -3.84
N TYR A 67 12.74 1.35 -3.14
CA TYR A 67 12.26 0.62 -1.97
C TYR A 67 11.80 -0.81 -2.32
N MET A 68 11.21 -1.04 -3.49
CA MET A 68 10.84 -2.38 -3.94
C MET A 68 12.08 -3.27 -4.12
N HIS A 69 13.15 -2.72 -4.70
CA HIS A 69 14.42 -3.43 -4.84
C HIS A 69 15.05 -3.74 -3.48
N ASP A 70 15.01 -2.78 -2.56
CA ASP A 70 15.51 -2.95 -1.20
C ASP A 70 14.77 -4.09 -0.48
N ILE A 71 13.43 -4.13 -0.55
CA ILE A 71 12.62 -5.20 0.06
C ILE A 71 12.93 -6.58 -0.54
N CYS A 72 13.32 -6.67 -1.82
CA CYS A 72 13.74 -7.93 -2.42
C CYS A 72 15.04 -8.49 -1.82
N ILE A 73 15.81 -7.65 -1.12
CA ILE A 73 17.08 -8.00 -0.46
C ILE A 73 16.88 -8.09 1.06
N CYS A 74 16.20 -7.11 1.64
CA CYS A 74 15.94 -6.96 3.07
C CYS A 74 14.43 -6.83 3.35
N PRO A 75 13.63 -7.91 3.23
CA PRO A 75 12.17 -7.83 3.33
C PRO A 75 11.64 -7.43 4.71
N ASN A 76 12.49 -7.44 5.74
CA ASN A 76 12.17 -7.04 7.11
C ASN A 76 12.69 -5.64 7.48
N ARG A 77 13.22 -4.86 6.52
CA ARG A 77 13.63 -3.48 6.80
C ARG A 77 12.40 -2.60 6.99
N PHE A 78 12.19 -2.14 8.22
CA PHE A 78 11.09 -1.25 8.58
C PHE A 78 11.05 0.00 7.70
N ASP A 79 12.18 0.71 7.58
CA ASP A 79 12.24 2.00 6.90
C ASP A 79 11.87 1.93 5.41
N SER A 80 12.14 0.81 4.76
CA SER A 80 11.77 0.61 3.35
C SER A 80 10.26 0.43 3.17
N TRP A 81 9.62 -0.32 4.07
CA TRP A 81 8.16 -0.45 4.06
C TRP A 81 7.47 0.87 4.44
N ALA A 82 7.96 1.54 5.48
CA ALA A 82 7.42 2.82 5.93
C ALA A 82 7.58 3.91 4.86
N GLY A 83 8.79 4.08 4.32
CA GLY A 83 9.07 5.04 3.25
C GLY A 83 8.28 4.77 1.98
N MET A 84 8.13 3.50 1.59
CA MET A 84 7.28 3.14 0.45
C MET A 84 5.80 3.46 0.71
N ALA A 85 5.29 3.17 1.90
CA ALA A 85 3.91 3.48 2.27
C ALA A 85 3.63 4.99 2.14
N LEU A 86 4.53 5.82 2.69
CA LEU A 86 4.43 7.28 2.62
C LEU A 86 4.55 7.81 1.19
N ALA A 87 5.48 7.27 0.39
CA ALA A 87 5.63 7.64 -1.01
C ALA A 87 4.38 7.30 -1.84
N ARG A 88 3.78 6.13 -1.61
CA ARG A 88 2.52 5.73 -2.27
C ARG A 88 1.33 6.56 -1.77
N ALA A 89 1.26 6.84 -0.48
CA ALA A 89 0.23 7.66 0.15
C ALA A 89 0.19 9.07 -0.46
N SER A 90 1.35 9.73 -0.55
CA SER A 90 1.49 11.05 -1.16
C SER A 90 0.93 11.09 -2.60
N ARG A 91 1.16 10.03 -3.40
CA ARG A 91 0.68 9.98 -4.80
C ARG A 91 -0.84 9.84 -4.94
N ILE A 92 -1.51 9.26 -3.96
CA ILE A 92 -2.98 9.10 -4.00
C ILE A 92 -3.72 10.18 -3.23
N GLN A 93 -3.06 10.88 -2.31
CA GLN A 93 -3.68 11.92 -1.50
C GLN A 93 -4.32 13.02 -2.37
N ASP A 94 -3.58 13.53 -3.35
CA ASP A 94 -4.09 14.57 -4.26
C ASP A 94 -5.33 14.07 -5.04
N LYS A 95 -5.33 12.80 -5.42
CA LYS A 95 -6.46 12.18 -6.14
C LYS A 95 -7.69 12.01 -5.25
N LEU A 96 -7.50 11.59 -4.01
CA LEU A 96 -8.57 11.46 -3.00
C LEU A 96 -9.21 12.81 -2.67
N ASN A 97 -8.45 13.90 -2.82
CA ASN A 97 -8.94 15.26 -2.64
C ASN A 97 -9.72 15.78 -3.87
N SER A 98 -9.26 15.46 -5.08
CA SER A 98 -9.86 15.96 -6.35
C SER A 98 -11.22 15.36 -6.72
N ASN A 99 -11.60 14.21 -6.16
CA ASN A 99 -12.88 13.52 -6.45
C ASN A 99 -13.14 13.19 -7.94
N ASP A 100 -12.13 13.26 -8.81
CA ASP A 100 -12.28 13.28 -10.27
C ASP A 100 -12.12 11.91 -10.97
N MET A 101 -12.04 10.79 -10.23
CA MET A 101 -11.62 9.51 -10.82
C MET A 101 -12.64 8.38 -10.68
N LYS A 102 -12.75 7.56 -11.74
CA LYS A 102 -13.44 6.25 -11.70
C LYS A 102 -12.87 5.41 -10.55
N SER A 103 -13.74 4.98 -9.64
CA SER A 103 -13.36 4.45 -8.32
C SER A 103 -12.43 3.22 -8.37
N GLY A 104 -12.50 2.37 -9.40
CA GLY A 104 -11.77 1.09 -9.41
C GLY A 104 -10.24 1.19 -9.29
N PHE A 105 -9.62 2.23 -9.86
CA PHE A 105 -8.15 2.36 -9.85
C PHE A 105 -7.62 2.93 -8.53
N ILE A 106 -8.42 3.73 -7.83
CA ILE A 106 -8.01 4.30 -6.54
C ILE A 106 -7.91 3.24 -5.46
N TRP A 107 -8.83 2.26 -5.48
CA TRP A 107 -8.87 1.18 -4.51
C TRP A 107 -7.66 0.25 -4.63
N LYS A 108 -7.19 -0.03 -5.86
CA LYS A 108 -5.95 -0.79 -6.06
C LYS A 108 -4.75 -0.11 -5.43
N HIS A 109 -4.61 1.20 -5.64
CA HIS A 109 -3.52 1.95 -5.01
C HIS A 109 -3.68 2.09 -3.50
N ALA A 110 -4.91 2.24 -3.01
CA ALA A 110 -5.23 2.28 -1.59
C ALA A 110 -4.80 0.98 -0.91
N THR A 111 -5.16 -0.18 -1.47
CA THR A 111 -4.73 -1.50 -0.97
C THR A 111 -3.21 -1.56 -0.84
N ALA A 112 -2.48 -1.14 -1.88
CA ALA A 112 -1.03 -1.10 -1.86
C ALA A 112 -0.46 -0.22 -0.74
N VAL A 113 -1.04 0.96 -0.50
CA VAL A 113 -0.64 1.85 0.59
C VAL A 113 -0.86 1.19 1.96
N LEU A 114 -2.07 0.66 2.19
CA LEU A 114 -2.45 0.06 3.47
C LEU A 114 -1.61 -1.19 3.78
N ASN A 115 -1.34 -2.03 2.78
CA ASN A 115 -0.49 -3.22 2.96
C ASN A 115 0.95 -2.85 3.32
N CYS A 116 1.51 -1.79 2.70
CA CYS A 116 2.85 -1.31 3.08
C CYS A 116 2.89 -0.78 4.53
N PHE A 117 1.90 0.03 4.95
CA PHE A 117 1.81 0.49 6.33
C PHE A 117 1.65 -0.66 7.32
N LYS A 118 0.73 -1.59 7.04
CA LYS A 118 0.50 -2.77 7.86
C LYS A 118 1.79 -3.57 8.02
N ARG A 119 2.54 -3.79 6.93
CA ARG A 119 3.77 -4.56 6.98
C ARG A 119 4.87 -3.88 7.78
N ALA A 120 5.06 -2.57 7.61
CA ALA A 120 5.98 -1.80 8.43
C ALA A 120 5.63 -1.92 9.92
N LEU A 121 4.35 -1.78 10.28
CA LEU A 121 3.89 -1.88 11.66
C LEU A 121 3.91 -3.31 12.22
N GLU A 122 3.83 -4.34 11.38
CA GLU A 122 4.08 -5.73 11.81
C GLU A 122 5.53 -5.96 12.21
N ILE A 123 6.48 -5.27 11.55
CA ILE A 123 7.92 -5.32 11.86
C ILE A 123 8.21 -4.52 13.13
N ASP A 124 7.72 -3.28 13.23
CA ASP A 124 7.86 -2.43 14.41
C ASP A 124 6.54 -1.73 14.76
N LYS A 125 5.91 -2.19 15.84
CA LYS A 125 4.65 -1.66 16.37
C LYS A 125 4.82 -0.41 17.23
N SER A 126 6.04 -0.06 17.62
CA SER A 126 6.32 1.02 18.57
C SER A 126 6.30 2.40 17.92
N ASN A 127 6.34 2.47 16.59
CA ASN A 127 6.39 3.72 15.86
C ASN A 127 5.02 4.44 15.82
N LEU A 128 4.78 5.29 16.82
CA LEU A 128 3.54 6.07 16.95
C LEU A 128 3.29 6.97 15.74
N SER A 129 4.33 7.61 15.19
CA SER A 129 4.20 8.49 14.03
C SER A 129 3.64 7.74 12.83
N LEU A 130 4.12 6.52 12.58
CA LEU A 130 3.62 5.71 11.47
C LEU A 130 2.18 5.22 11.70
N TRP A 131 1.80 4.92 12.94
CA TRP A 131 0.40 4.64 13.28
C TRP A 131 -0.53 5.82 12.98
N ILE A 132 -0.09 7.05 13.27
CA ILE A 132 -0.86 8.27 12.95
C ILE A 132 -1.04 8.41 11.44
N GLU A 133 0.02 8.23 10.66
CA GLU A 133 -0.04 8.29 9.19
C GLU A 133 -0.97 7.22 8.61
N TYR A 134 -0.87 5.99 9.11
CA TYR A 134 -1.76 4.90 8.70
C TYR A 134 -3.22 5.19 9.04
N GLY A 135 -3.50 5.73 10.23
CA GLY A 135 -4.83 6.16 10.66
C GLY A 135 -5.39 7.28 9.79
N THR A 136 -4.60 8.31 9.52
CA THR A 136 -4.98 9.43 8.64
C THR A 136 -5.33 8.95 7.23
N MET A 137 -4.52 8.07 6.64
CA MET A 137 -4.81 7.51 5.33
C MET A 137 -6.10 6.67 5.34
N SER A 138 -6.26 5.81 6.36
CA SER A 138 -7.46 4.99 6.52
C SER A 138 -8.73 5.84 6.64
N TYR A 139 -8.68 6.92 7.44
CA TYR A 139 -9.77 7.88 7.57
C TYR A 139 -10.07 8.58 6.24
N THR A 140 -9.03 9.03 5.52
CA THR A 140 -9.18 9.71 4.23
C THR A 140 -9.88 8.80 3.21
N LEU A 141 -9.46 7.54 3.13
CA LEU A 141 -10.07 6.53 2.26
C LEU A 141 -11.51 6.24 2.64
N HIS A 142 -11.81 6.10 3.94
CA HIS A 142 -13.16 5.90 4.43
C HIS A 142 -14.07 7.09 4.10
N SER A 143 -13.58 8.32 4.29
CA SER A 143 -14.29 9.55 3.94
C SER A 143 -14.54 9.65 2.43
N PHE A 144 -13.56 9.26 1.61
CA PHE A 144 -13.74 9.14 0.16
C PHE A 144 -14.79 8.09 -0.22
N ALA A 145 -14.73 6.86 0.30
CA ALA A 145 -15.74 5.82 0.08
C ALA A 145 -17.14 6.31 0.41
N SER A 146 -17.28 6.97 1.57
CA SER A 146 -18.56 7.49 2.05
C SER A 146 -19.16 8.53 1.11
N ARG A 147 -18.33 9.40 0.53
CA ARG A 147 -18.75 10.41 -0.46
C ARG A 147 -19.18 9.76 -1.76
N GLN A 148 -18.39 8.82 -2.28
CA GLN A 148 -18.71 8.07 -3.50
C GLN A 148 -20.03 7.30 -3.36
N LEU A 149 -20.25 6.65 -2.21
CA LEU A 149 -21.50 5.92 -1.95
C LEU A 149 -22.71 6.88 -1.91
N LYS A 150 -22.58 8.04 -1.25
CA LYS A 150 -23.65 9.05 -1.23
C LYS A 150 -23.97 9.59 -2.61
N GLN A 151 -22.97 9.79 -3.48
CA GLN A 151 -23.20 10.21 -4.87
C GLN A 151 -23.91 9.12 -5.66
N LEU A 152 -23.44 7.88 -5.57
CA LEU A 152 -24.06 6.74 -6.23
C LEU A 152 -25.52 6.54 -5.81
N ILE A 153 -25.84 6.64 -4.52
CA ILE A 153 -27.22 6.54 -4.02
C ILE A 153 -28.10 7.66 -4.59
N LYS A 154 -27.58 8.88 -4.78
CA LYS A 154 -28.34 9.99 -5.37
C LYS A 154 -28.64 9.80 -6.86
N GLU A 155 -27.81 9.02 -7.56
CA GLU A 155 -28.03 8.70 -8.98
C GLU A 155 -29.14 7.66 -9.19
N PHE A 156 -29.50 6.87 -8.16
CA PHE A 156 -30.59 5.90 -8.24
C PHE A 156 -31.97 6.55 -7.98
N PRO A 157 -33.03 6.09 -8.68
CA PRO A 157 -34.40 6.53 -8.40
C PRO A 157 -34.80 6.25 -6.94
N PRO A 158 -35.55 7.16 -6.29
CA PRO A 158 -35.92 7.04 -4.88
C PRO A 158 -36.68 5.75 -4.54
N GLU A 159 -37.39 5.17 -5.51
CA GLU A 159 -38.13 3.91 -5.38
C GLU A 159 -37.21 2.70 -5.13
N VAL A 160 -36.05 2.65 -5.79
CA VAL A 160 -35.05 1.57 -5.65
C VAL A 160 -34.31 1.70 -4.31
N VAL A 161 -34.06 2.94 -3.86
CA VAL A 161 -33.42 3.21 -2.56
C VAL A 161 -34.35 2.84 -1.40
N ALA A 162 -35.66 3.12 -1.52
CA ALA A 162 -36.66 2.78 -0.51
C ALA A 162 -36.82 1.25 -0.32
N GLN A 163 -36.79 0.47 -1.41
CA GLN A 163 -36.85 -1.00 -1.33
C GLN A 163 -35.63 -1.60 -0.59
N GLY A 164 -34.43 -1.05 -0.79
CA GLY A 164 -33.21 -1.51 -0.09
C GLY A 164 -33.16 -1.18 1.41
N HIS A 165 -33.82 -0.10 1.84
CA HIS A 165 -33.96 0.23 3.26
C HIS A 165 -34.98 -0.67 3.97
N SER A 166 -36.10 -0.98 3.30
CA SER A 166 -37.16 -1.85 3.84
C SER A 166 -36.69 -3.30 4.09
N GLN A 167 -35.84 -3.83 3.20
CA GLN A 167 -35.26 -5.17 3.34
C GLN A 167 -34.27 -5.29 4.52
N ARG A 168 -33.47 -4.25 4.77
CA ARG A 168 -32.54 -4.20 5.92
C ARG A 168 -33.25 -4.10 7.27
N THR A 169 -34.43 -3.49 7.32
CA THR A 169 -35.26 -3.46 8.54
C THR A 169 -35.93 -4.80 8.83
N THR A 170 -36.38 -5.53 7.80
CA THR A 170 -36.99 -6.86 7.98
C THR A 170 -36.00 -7.92 8.43
N GLU A 171 -34.73 -7.87 8.00
CA GLU A 171 -33.69 -8.80 8.46
C GLU A 171 -33.31 -8.61 9.93
N LYS A 172 -33.40 -7.37 10.46
CA LYS A 172 -33.13 -7.09 11.88
C LYS A 172 -34.26 -7.54 12.83
N THR A 173 -35.47 -7.72 12.32
CA THR A 173 -36.63 -8.22 13.09
C THR A 173 -36.84 -9.73 12.99
N GLY A 174 -36.04 -10.46 12.20
CA GLY A 174 -36.13 -11.92 12.05
C GLY A 174 -35.20 -12.74 12.95
N LEU A 175 -34.50 -12.10 13.89
CA LEU A 175 -33.65 -12.74 14.90
C LEU A 175 -34.24 -12.49 16.30
N THR A 176 -35.40 -13.08 16.53
CA THR A 176 -35.99 -13.40 17.85
C THR A 176 -36.64 -14.76 17.73
#